data_AF-A0A6P0SQ46-F1
#
_entry.id   AF-A0A6P0SQ46-F1
#
_cell.length_a   1.000
_cell.length_b   1.000
_cell.length_c   1.000
_cell.angle_alpha   90.00
_cell.angle_beta   90.00
_cell.angle_gamma   90.00
#
_symmetry.space_group_name_H-M   'P 1'
#
loop_
_entity.id
_entity.type
_entity.pdbx_description
1 polymer ?
#
loop_
_entity_poly.entity_id
_entity_poly.type
_entity_poly.pdbx_seq_one_letter_code
_entity_poly.pdbx_strand_id
1 'polypeptide(L)'
;DPSTELIDIQQLRQGFAESPVLSEALQKSSFVFSNGYYISGIVAMAISPLTSTPITCLGEDMRGFMVWFQPEQWLGKDGLYVTLERFQELTDSYRAYFQDIQEIGTVPIRRAGAVTEVFHVYWATKMVKPYPR
;
A
#
# COMPACT_ATOMS: atom_id res chain seq x y z
N ASP A 1 -0.28 17.97 17.54
CA ASP A 1 -0.65 17.13 18.69
C ASP A 1 -0.45 15.69 18.24
N PRO A 2 0.44 14.90 18.86
CA PRO A 2 0.66 13.50 18.46
C PRO A 2 -0.61 12.63 18.51
N SER A 3 -1.64 13.05 19.27
CA SER A 3 -2.95 12.38 19.30
C SER A 3 -3.73 12.52 17.98
N THR A 4 -3.40 13.52 17.14
CA THR A 4 -4.06 13.74 15.85
C THR A 4 -3.57 12.84 14.72
N GLU A 5 -2.44 12.15 14.89
CA GLU A 5 -1.80 11.35 13.83
C GLU A 5 -2.19 9.85 13.83
N LEU A 6 -3.04 9.42 14.77
CA LEU A 6 -3.51 8.03 14.84
C LEU A 6 -4.42 7.67 13.66
N ILE A 7 -3.85 7.24 12.55
CA ILE A 7 -4.61 6.73 11.41
C ILE A 7 -5.54 5.61 11.89
N ASP A 8 -6.84 5.77 11.64
CA ASP A 8 -7.85 4.76 11.99
C ASP A 8 -7.79 3.60 10.99
N ILE A 9 -7.08 2.54 11.39
CA ILE A 9 -6.90 1.34 10.57
C ILE A 9 -8.21 0.60 10.27
N GLN A 10 -9.25 0.80 11.09
CA GLN A 10 -10.56 0.16 10.86
C GLN A 10 -11.22 0.78 9.63
N GLN A 11 -11.10 2.09 9.44
CA GLN A 11 -11.60 2.78 8.25
C GLN A 11 -10.85 2.35 7.00
N LEU A 12 -9.52 2.21 7.07
CA LEU A 12 -8.74 1.67 5.95
C LEU A 12 -9.19 0.24 5.59
N ARG A 13 -9.34 -0.63 6.58
CA ARG A 13 -9.84 -1.99 6.41
C ARG A 13 -11.23 -2.01 5.78
N GLN A 14 -12.15 -1.19 6.28
CA GLN A 14 -13.51 -1.12 5.78
C GLN A 14 -13.53 -0.65 4.31
N GLY A 15 -12.70 0.33 3.95
CA GLY A 15 -12.57 0.77 2.55
C GLY A 15 -12.15 -0.35 1.61
N PHE A 16 -11.21 -1.22 2.04
CA PHE A 16 -10.84 -2.41 1.28
C PHE A 16 -11.96 -3.46 1.23
N ALA A 17 -12.68 -3.68 2.34
CA ALA A 17 -13.73 -4.69 2.43
C ALA A 17 -15.01 -4.30 1.67
N GLU A 18 -15.36 -3.01 1.62
CA GLU A 18 -16.60 -2.51 1.00
C GLU A 18 -16.45 -2.19 -0.48
N SER A 19 -15.24 -1.89 -0.95
CA SER A 19 -15.00 -1.63 -2.37
C SER A 19 -14.71 -2.93 -3.11
N PRO A 20 -15.58 -3.38 -4.04
CA PRO A 20 -15.31 -4.60 -4.82
C PRO A 20 -14.02 -4.51 -5.62
N VAL A 21 -13.69 -3.31 -6.12
CA VAL A 21 -12.45 -3.04 -6.88
C VAL A 21 -11.22 -3.24 -6.00
N LEU A 22 -11.22 -2.67 -4.79
CA LEU A 22 -10.06 -2.79 -3.88
C LEU A 22 -9.95 -4.20 -3.29
N SER A 23 -11.08 -4.83 -2.95
CA SER A 23 -11.10 -6.21 -2.48
C SER A 23 -10.57 -7.17 -3.54
N GLU A 24 -11.01 -7.05 -4.79
CA GLU A 24 -10.53 -7.89 -5.89
C GLU A 24 -9.03 -7.68 -6.14
N ALA A 25 -8.57 -6.42 -6.17
CA ALA A 25 -7.16 -6.10 -6.35
C ALA A 25 -6.29 -6.67 -5.21
N LEU A 26 -6.75 -6.57 -3.96
CA LEU A 26 -6.06 -7.14 -2.80
C LEU A 26 -5.90 -8.66 -2.91
N GLN A 27 -6.94 -9.37 -3.37
CA GLN A 27 -6.89 -10.84 -3.56
C GLN A 27 -6.05 -11.28 -4.77
N LYS A 28 -5.96 -10.45 -5.82
CA LYS A 28 -5.20 -10.76 -7.03
C LYS A 28 -3.72 -10.37 -6.96
N SER A 29 -3.39 -9.36 -6.17
CA SER A 29 -2.01 -8.90 -6.00
C SER A 29 -1.13 -10.00 -5.40
N SER A 30 0.09 -10.14 -5.89
CA SER A 30 1.06 -11.09 -5.31
C SER A 30 1.70 -10.53 -4.04
N PHE A 31 1.71 -9.20 -3.88
CA PHE A 31 2.21 -8.49 -2.73
C PHE A 31 1.58 -7.09 -2.64
N VAL A 32 1.59 -6.52 -1.43
CA VAL A 32 1.26 -5.13 -1.16
C VAL A 32 2.55 -4.38 -0.85
N PHE A 33 2.65 -3.12 -1.25
CA PHE A 33 3.76 -2.27 -0.83
C PHE A 33 3.35 -0.84 -0.50
N SER A 34 4.17 -0.17 0.29
CA SER A 34 4.07 1.27 0.53
C SER A 34 5.45 1.94 0.48
N ASN A 35 5.47 3.27 0.56
CA ASN A 35 6.66 4.11 0.43
C ASN A 35 7.37 4.43 1.76
N GLY A 36 6.81 3.98 2.89
CA GLY A 36 7.42 4.18 4.20
C GLY A 36 7.15 3.04 5.15
N TYR A 37 8.11 2.75 6.03
CA TYR A 37 8.00 1.67 7.02
C TYR A 37 6.74 1.80 7.89
N TYR A 38 6.50 2.99 8.45
CA TYR A 38 5.35 3.21 9.33
C TYR A 38 4.02 3.06 8.58
N ILE A 39 3.95 3.52 7.32
CA ILE A 39 2.75 3.40 6.48
C ILE A 39 2.49 1.92 6.17
N SER A 40 3.54 1.20 5.78
CA SER A 40 3.47 -0.23 5.51
C SER A 40 3.00 -1.01 6.75
N GLY A 41 3.42 -0.63 7.97
CA GLY A 41 2.91 -1.21 9.22
C GLY A 41 1.43 -0.93 9.46
N ILE A 42 0.97 0.29 9.19
CA ILE A 42 -0.45 0.69 9.28
C ILE A 42 -1.30 -0.10 8.29
N VAL A 43 -0.86 -0.17 7.03
CA VAL A 43 -1.53 -0.94 5.97
C VAL A 43 -1.57 -2.43 6.34
N ALA A 44 -0.47 -2.99 6.85
CA ALA A 44 -0.40 -4.39 7.28
C ALA A 44 -1.47 -4.72 8.34
N MET A 45 -1.62 -3.87 9.36
CA MET A 45 -2.63 -4.06 10.39
C MET A 45 -4.07 -3.91 9.86
N ALA A 46 -4.27 -3.06 8.86
CA ALA A 46 -5.58 -2.90 8.23
C ALA A 46 -5.96 -4.13 7.41
N ILE A 47 -5.07 -4.63 6.56
CA ILE A 47 -5.38 -5.71 5.59
C ILE A 47 -5.22 -7.13 6.14
N SER A 48 -4.50 -7.34 7.25
CA SER A 48 -4.22 -8.69 7.77
C SER A 48 -5.45 -9.55 8.08
N PRO A 49 -6.62 -9.01 8.48
CA PRO A 49 -7.83 -9.82 8.63
C PRO A 49 -8.53 -10.14 7.29
N LEU A 50 -8.14 -9.48 6.20
CA LEU A 50 -8.76 -9.60 4.88
C LEU A 50 -7.98 -10.49 3.91
N THR A 51 -6.66 -10.59 4.11
CA THR A 51 -5.79 -11.36 3.22
C THR A 51 -4.52 -11.85 3.93
N SER A 52 -3.93 -12.91 3.39
CA SER A 52 -2.57 -13.35 3.69
C SER A 52 -1.52 -12.79 2.73
N THR A 53 -1.92 -11.93 1.77
CA THR A 53 -1.00 -11.27 0.82
C THR A 53 0.13 -10.58 1.59
N PRO A 54 1.40 -10.89 1.26
CA PRO A 54 2.54 -10.31 1.95
C PRO A 54 2.62 -8.81 1.67
N ILE A 55 3.08 -8.05 2.66
CA ILE A 55 3.28 -6.61 2.56
C ILE A 55 4.73 -6.24 2.84
N THR A 56 5.22 -5.23 2.10
CA THR A 56 6.58 -4.71 2.26
C THR A 56 6.64 -3.18 2.15
N CYS A 57 7.78 -2.60 2.50
CA CYS A 57 8.14 -1.21 2.24
C CYS A 57 9.14 -1.15 1.07
N LEU A 58 8.79 -0.40 0.01
CA LEU A 58 9.71 -0.02 -1.07
C LEU A 58 10.07 1.46 -0.86
N GLY A 59 10.94 1.74 0.10
CA GLY A 59 11.39 3.10 0.42
C GLY A 59 12.83 3.11 0.93
N GLU A 60 13.37 4.29 1.24
CA GLU A 60 14.75 4.42 1.74
C GLU A 60 14.99 3.68 3.06
N ASP A 61 13.93 3.49 3.85
CA ASP A 61 13.96 2.70 5.09
C ASP A 61 13.15 1.41 4.93
N MET A 62 13.83 0.35 4.50
CA MET A 62 13.26 -0.99 4.32
C MET A 62 13.20 -1.81 5.63
N ARG A 63 13.53 -1.23 6.79
CA ARG A 63 13.49 -1.96 8.08
C ARG A 63 12.05 -2.37 8.41
N GLY A 64 11.88 -3.54 9.04
CA GLY A 64 10.71 -3.81 9.89
C GLY A 64 9.53 -4.62 9.33
N PHE A 65 9.68 -5.38 8.24
CA PHE A 65 8.67 -6.39 7.86
C PHE A 65 9.06 -7.80 8.30
N MET A 66 8.05 -8.59 8.71
CA MET A 66 8.16 -9.94 9.27
C MET A 66 8.70 -10.97 8.25
N VAL A 67 8.86 -10.56 6.99
CA VAL A 67 9.44 -11.36 5.91
C VAL A 67 10.64 -10.59 5.36
N TRP A 68 11.83 -11.18 5.44
CA TRP A 68 12.98 -10.78 4.65
C TRP A 68 12.64 -11.03 3.17
N PHE A 69 12.02 -10.04 2.51
CA PHE A 69 11.69 -10.14 1.11
C PHE A 69 12.97 -9.94 0.28
N GLN A 70 13.13 -10.76 -0.76
CA GLN A 70 14.08 -10.49 -1.82
C GLN A 70 13.30 -9.83 -2.95
N PRO A 71 13.57 -8.56 -3.31
CA PRO A 71 12.85 -7.87 -4.39
C PRO A 71 12.75 -8.68 -5.69
N GLU A 72 13.75 -9.54 -5.95
CA GLU A 72 13.81 -10.45 -7.09
C GLU A 72 12.64 -11.46 -7.13
N GLN A 73 12.06 -11.81 -5.99
CA GLN A 73 10.90 -12.71 -5.89
C GLN A 73 9.64 -12.12 -6.51
N TRP A 74 9.58 -10.79 -6.64
CA TRP A 74 8.44 -10.06 -7.18
C TRP A 74 8.55 -9.79 -8.68
N LEU A 75 9.66 -10.18 -9.32
CA LEU A 75 9.81 -10.03 -10.77
C LEU A 75 8.70 -10.73 -11.54
N GLY A 76 8.11 -10.01 -12.47
CA GLY A 76 6.96 -10.43 -13.27
C GLY A 76 5.64 -10.54 -12.50
N LYS A 77 5.59 -10.15 -11.21
CA LYS A 77 4.38 -10.17 -10.38
C LYS A 77 3.69 -8.82 -10.34
N ASP A 78 2.38 -8.86 -10.12
CA ASP A 78 1.58 -7.67 -9.89
C ASP A 78 1.58 -7.32 -8.40
N GLY A 79 1.67 -6.03 -8.10
CA GLY A 79 1.68 -5.48 -6.75
C GLY A 79 0.56 -4.47 -6.53
N LEU A 80 0.17 -4.30 -5.28
CA LEU A 80 -0.76 -3.25 -4.86
C LEU A 80 -0.01 -2.18 -4.07
N TYR A 81 0.08 -0.97 -4.64
CA TYR A 81 0.69 0.17 -3.97
C TYR A 81 -0.36 0.89 -3.13
N VAL A 82 -0.09 1.07 -1.84
CA VAL A 82 -0.96 1.82 -0.93
C VAL A 82 -0.16 2.95 -0.30
N THR A 83 -0.62 4.18 -0.45
CA THR A 83 0.07 5.37 0.10
C THR A 83 -0.91 6.41 0.60
N LEU A 84 -0.41 7.41 1.32
CA LEU A 84 -1.18 8.57 1.73
C LEU A 84 -1.07 9.68 0.68
N GLU A 85 -2.11 10.48 0.54
CA GLU A 85 -2.20 11.59 -0.43
C GLU A 85 -0.97 12.51 -0.42
N ARG A 86 -0.46 12.84 0.78
CA ARG A 86 0.76 13.65 0.94
C ARG A 86 2.05 13.03 0.36
N PHE A 87 2.02 11.77 -0.06
CA PHE A 87 3.14 11.06 -0.71
C PHE A 87 2.83 10.62 -2.13
N GLN A 88 1.69 11.04 -2.69
CA GLN A 88 1.27 10.63 -4.03
C GLN A 88 2.31 10.97 -5.11
N GLU A 89 3.08 12.04 -4.92
CA GLU A 89 4.20 12.42 -5.80
C GLU A 89 5.31 11.35 -5.91
N LEU A 90 5.45 10.47 -4.91
CA LEU A 90 6.41 9.36 -4.96
C LEU A 90 5.97 8.24 -5.91
N THR A 91 4.71 8.23 -6.36
CA THR A 91 4.20 7.23 -7.32
C THR A 91 5.06 7.18 -8.59
N ASP A 92 5.53 8.34 -9.07
CA ASP A 92 6.35 8.42 -10.27
C ASP A 92 7.71 7.73 -10.12
N SER A 93 8.25 7.68 -8.89
CA SER A 93 9.50 6.95 -8.61
C SER A 93 9.35 5.44 -8.83
N TYR A 94 8.15 4.89 -8.63
CA TYR A 94 7.88 3.46 -8.82
C TYR A 94 7.65 3.07 -10.27
N ARG A 95 7.26 4.00 -11.15
CA ARG A 95 6.92 3.70 -12.55
C ARG A 95 8.05 2.99 -13.31
N ALA A 96 9.30 3.28 -12.97
CA ALA A 96 10.46 2.64 -13.60
C ALA A 96 10.65 1.16 -13.21
N TYR A 97 9.90 0.65 -12.23
CA TYR A 97 10.00 -0.71 -11.71
C TYR A 97 8.86 -1.63 -12.13
N PHE A 98 7.80 -1.09 -12.72
CA PHE A 98 6.61 -1.84 -13.13
C PHE A 98 6.30 -1.59 -14.61
N GLN A 99 5.58 -2.51 -15.24
CA GLN A 99 5.11 -2.32 -16.61
C GLN A 99 4.11 -1.16 -16.69
N ASP A 100 3.23 -1.04 -15.71
CA ASP A 100 2.28 0.07 -15.57
C ASP A 100 1.87 0.25 -14.10
N ILE A 101 1.49 1.47 -13.72
CA ILE A 101 0.94 1.81 -12.40
C ILE A 101 -0.27 2.72 -12.59
N GLN A 102 -1.44 2.21 -12.24
CA GLN A 102 -2.72 2.90 -12.37
C GLN A 102 -3.43 3.02 -11.03
N GLU A 103 -3.97 4.20 -10.72
CA GLU A 103 -4.84 4.37 -9.54
C GLU A 103 -6.16 3.65 -9.75
N ILE A 104 -6.57 2.86 -8.74
CA ILE A 104 -7.81 2.08 -8.79
C ILE A 104 -8.83 2.48 -7.71
N GLY A 105 -8.45 3.37 -6.79
CA GLY A 105 -9.38 3.95 -5.83
C GLY A 105 -8.68 4.62 -4.66
N THR A 106 -9.51 5.21 -3.79
CA THR A 106 -9.07 5.87 -2.57
C THR A 106 -9.88 5.42 -1.36
N VAL A 107 -9.30 5.56 -0.18
CA VAL A 107 -9.97 5.32 1.10
C VAL A 107 -9.79 6.55 2.00
N PRO A 108 -10.82 7.40 2.15
CA PRO A 108 -10.74 8.56 3.04
C PRO A 108 -10.88 8.13 4.49
N ILE A 109 -10.04 8.68 5.36
CA ILE A 109 -10.09 8.51 6.81
C ILE A 109 -10.72 9.74 7.43
N ARG A 110 -11.75 9.54 8.25
CA ARG A 110 -12.53 10.61 8.87
C ARG A 110 -12.35 10.67 10.38
N ARG A 111 -12.35 11.89 10.91
CA ARG A 111 -12.38 12.20 12.35
C ARG A 111 -13.35 13.34 12.58
N ALA A 112 -14.29 13.16 13.51
CA ALA A 112 -15.37 14.12 13.77
C ALA A 112 -16.11 14.57 12.48
N GLY A 113 -16.28 13.66 11.50
CA GLY A 113 -16.93 13.93 10.22
C GLY A 113 -16.05 14.53 9.12
N ALA A 114 -14.91 15.15 9.47
CA ALA A 114 -13.97 15.71 8.50
C ALA A 114 -12.98 14.64 8.00
N VAL A 115 -12.59 14.73 6.71
CA VAL A 115 -11.50 13.90 6.17
C VAL A 115 -10.18 14.45 6.69
N THR A 116 -9.38 13.60 7.34
CA THR A 116 -8.07 13.97 7.87
C THR A 116 -6.92 13.38 7.08
N GLU A 117 -7.15 12.26 6.42
CA GLU A 117 -6.17 11.56 5.58
C GLU A 117 -6.90 10.87 4.43
N VAL A 118 -6.22 10.67 3.31
CA VAL A 118 -6.71 9.86 2.19
C VAL A 118 -5.62 8.85 1.82
N PHE A 119 -6.00 7.58 1.78
CA PHE A 119 -5.17 6.55 1.17
C PHE A 119 -5.48 6.44 -0.30
N HIS A 120 -4.45 6.44 -1.15
CA HIS A 120 -4.54 6.12 -2.55
C HIS A 120 -4.08 4.68 -2.78
N VAL A 121 -4.76 3.97 -3.67
CA VAL A 121 -4.47 2.59 -4.02
C VAL A 121 -4.21 2.49 -5.52
N TYR A 122 -3.05 1.94 -5.87
CA TYR A 122 -2.65 1.74 -7.26
C TYR A 122 -2.42 0.26 -7.56
N TRP A 123 -2.88 -0.16 -8.72
CA TRP A 123 -2.52 -1.44 -9.32
C TRP A 123 -1.21 -1.28 -10.10
N ALA A 124 -0.17 -1.97 -9.66
CA ALA A 124 1.14 -1.97 -10.28
C ALA A 124 1.35 -3.30 -11.03
N THR A 125 1.28 -3.27 -12.36
CA THR A 125 1.39 -4.48 -13.18
C THR A 125 2.86 -4.84 -13.41
N LYS A 126 3.18 -6.13 -13.23
CA LYS A 126 4.47 -6.78 -13.50
C LYS A 126 5.68 -5.96 -13.10
N MET A 127 6.29 -6.31 -11.97
CA MET A 127 7.60 -5.76 -11.63
C MET A 127 8.65 -6.17 -12.68
N VAL A 128 9.24 -5.20 -13.38
CA VAL A 128 10.19 -5.43 -14.48
C VAL A 128 11.66 -5.43 -14.04
N LYS A 129 11.94 -4.87 -12.86
CA LYS A 129 13.28 -4.91 -12.23
C LYS A 129 13.13 -4.82 -10.71
N PRO A 130 14.04 -5.40 -9.91
CA PRO A 130 13.95 -5.34 -8.46
C PRO A 130 14.07 -3.88 -7.96
N TYR A 131 13.39 -3.56 -6.86
CA TYR A 131 13.60 -2.30 -6.17
C TYR A 131 15.00 -2.34 -5.51
N PRO A 132 15.80 -1.26 -5.59
CA PRO A 132 17.15 -1.25 -5.04
C PRO A 132 17.13 -1.42 -3.52
N ARG A 133 18.23 -1.95 -2.99
CA ARG A 133 18.52 -1.93 -1.54
C ARG A 133 19.23 -0.65 -1.14
#